data_AF-A0A6I9LJD0-F1
#
_entry.id   AF-A0A6I9LJD0-F1
#
_cell.length_a   1.000
_cell.length_b   1.000
_cell.length_c   1.000
_cell.angle_alpha   90.00
_cell.angle_beta   90.00
_cell.angle_gamma   90.00
#
_symmetry.space_group_name_H-M   'P 1'
#
loop_
_entity.id
_entity.type
_entity.pdbx_description
1 polymer ?
#
loop_
_entity_poly.entity_id
_entity_poly.type
_entity_poly.pdbx_seq_one_letter_code
_entity_poly.pdbx_strand_id
1 'polypeptide(L)'
;MDITTWMSNYTGQSDFTLVGLFSQSKHPALLAMVTFVVFLMALSGNALLILLIHSDTRLHTPMYFFIRQLSLMDMMYISVTVPKMLMDQVLGSHKISAAACGIQMFLYLTLAGSEYFLLAAMSYDRYVAICHPLRYPVLMNRRVCLLLMSVCWFLGSLDGFILTPVTMTFPFCGSHEIHHFFCEVPAVTKLSCSDTWLYETLMYLCCVLMLLIPVTVISSSYSSILLTVHRMNSAEGRKKALATCSSHMTVVILFYGAAVYTYMLPASFHTPEKDMVMSVFYTILTPLLNPLIYSLRNKNVTEALKKLFGVEHSFKKQ
;
A
#
# COMPACT_ATOMS: atom_id res chain seq x y z
N MET A 1 32.15 1.71 -50.97
CA MET A 1 32.75 0.78 -50.00
C MET A 1 32.04 0.98 -48.68
N ASP A 2 31.16 0.03 -48.44
CA ASP A 2 30.61 -0.48 -47.17
C ASP A 2 29.72 0.42 -46.32
N ILE A 3 28.50 0.56 -46.83
CA ILE A 3 27.27 0.62 -46.04
C ILE A 3 26.99 -0.80 -45.53
N THR A 4 27.34 -1.10 -44.28
CA THR A 4 26.85 -2.30 -43.57
C THR A 4 25.84 -1.89 -42.52
N THR A 5 24.58 -2.03 -42.93
CA THR A 5 23.38 -2.16 -42.11
C THR A 5 23.59 -3.13 -40.95
N TRP A 6 23.70 -2.60 -39.73
CA TRP A 6 23.36 -3.34 -38.52
C TRP A 6 21.91 -2.99 -38.15
N MET A 7 20.95 -3.56 -38.89
CA MET A 7 19.64 -3.82 -38.32
C MET A 7 19.79 -5.00 -37.37
N SER A 8 20.24 -4.73 -36.16
CA SER A 8 20.03 -5.66 -35.05
C SER A 8 18.53 -5.65 -34.73
N ASN A 9 17.85 -6.72 -35.14
CA ASN A 9 16.58 -7.12 -34.55
C ASN A 9 16.81 -7.36 -33.05
N TYR A 10 16.73 -6.30 -32.24
CA TYR A 10 16.70 -6.40 -30.78
C TYR A 10 15.30 -6.87 -30.35
N THR A 11 14.98 -8.13 -30.66
CA THR A 11 13.76 -8.84 -30.22
C THR A 11 14.06 -9.78 -29.06
N GLY A 12 14.98 -9.39 -28.17
CA GLY A 12 15.23 -10.07 -26.90
C GLY A 12 15.26 -9.05 -25.79
N GLN A 13 14.12 -8.78 -25.17
CA GLN A 13 14.07 -7.99 -23.94
C GLN A 13 14.84 -8.78 -22.89
N SER A 14 16.05 -8.34 -22.55
CA SER A 14 16.96 -9.04 -21.63
C SER A 14 16.36 -9.08 -20.23
N ASP A 15 16.59 -10.18 -19.51
CA ASP A 15 16.18 -10.34 -18.12
C ASP A 15 16.87 -9.30 -17.22
N PHE A 16 16.16 -8.80 -16.22
CA PHE A 16 16.71 -7.95 -15.17
C PHE A 16 17.21 -8.80 -13.99
N THR A 17 18.20 -8.30 -13.26
CA THR A 17 18.71 -8.93 -12.04
C THR A 17 18.33 -8.09 -10.82
N LEU A 18 17.55 -8.66 -9.89
CA LEU A 18 17.16 -8.01 -8.64
C LEU A 18 18.24 -8.22 -7.57
N VAL A 19 19.01 -7.17 -7.26
CA VAL A 19 20.15 -7.26 -6.31
C VAL A 19 19.66 -7.52 -4.87
N GLY A 20 18.39 -7.22 -4.57
CA GLY A 20 17.64 -7.79 -3.45
C GLY A 20 18.06 -7.37 -2.03
N LEU A 21 17.13 -7.52 -1.07
CA LEU A 21 17.28 -7.17 0.36
C LEU A 21 18.42 -7.91 1.09
N PHE A 22 18.78 -9.09 0.60
CA PHE A 22 19.60 -10.04 1.34
C PHE A 22 21.08 -10.00 0.98
N SER A 23 21.44 -9.45 -0.19
CA SER A 23 22.82 -9.36 -0.65
C SER A 23 23.70 -8.48 0.25
N GLN A 24 23.08 -7.54 0.97
CA GLN A 24 23.76 -6.64 1.92
C GLN A 24 23.74 -7.16 3.37
N SER A 25 23.01 -8.25 3.64
CA SER A 25 22.88 -8.79 5.00
C SER A 25 24.01 -9.74 5.34
N LYS A 26 24.55 -9.62 6.57
CA LYS A 26 25.49 -10.61 7.14
C LYS A 26 24.82 -11.97 7.39
N HIS A 27 23.50 -12.01 7.49
CA HIS A 27 22.71 -13.20 7.78
C HIS A 27 21.49 -13.32 6.85
N PRO A 28 21.70 -13.58 5.54
CA PRO A 28 20.63 -13.57 4.54
C PRO A 28 19.55 -14.63 4.81
N ALA A 29 19.94 -15.83 5.28
CA ALA A 29 19.01 -16.90 5.60
C ALA A 29 18.07 -16.56 6.78
N LEU A 30 18.60 -15.91 7.82
CA LEU A 30 17.79 -15.46 8.97
C LEU A 30 16.80 -14.39 8.54
N LEU A 31 17.25 -13.42 7.73
CA LEU A 31 16.39 -12.37 7.20
C LEU A 31 15.28 -12.99 6.32
N ALA A 32 15.60 -13.99 5.49
CA ALA A 32 14.61 -14.65 4.64
C ALA A 32 13.55 -15.39 5.47
N MET A 33 13.97 -16.07 6.55
CA MET A 33 13.04 -16.71 7.49
C MET A 33 12.13 -15.68 8.16
N VAL A 34 12.69 -14.57 8.67
CA VAL A 34 11.90 -13.50 9.28
C VAL A 34 10.90 -12.92 8.28
N THR A 35 11.33 -12.62 7.06
CA THR A 35 10.45 -12.08 6.01
C THR A 35 9.34 -13.06 5.65
N PHE A 36 9.62 -14.36 5.57
CA PHE A 36 8.61 -15.39 5.31
C PHE A 36 7.57 -15.47 6.44
N VAL A 37 8.01 -15.44 7.70
CA VAL A 37 7.10 -15.44 8.85
C VAL A 37 6.22 -14.18 8.84
N VAL A 38 6.80 -13.01 8.59
CA VAL A 38 6.06 -11.75 8.46
C VAL A 38 5.04 -11.80 7.32
N PHE A 39 5.42 -12.36 6.17
CA PHE A 39 4.52 -12.58 5.04
C PHE A 39 3.30 -13.41 5.41
N LEU A 40 3.50 -14.55 6.08
CA LEU A 40 2.40 -15.39 6.54
C LEU A 40 1.52 -14.69 7.57
N MET A 41 2.11 -13.92 8.50
CA MET A 41 1.34 -13.14 9.47
C MET A 41 0.50 -12.05 8.81
N ALA A 42 1.05 -11.31 7.84
CA ALA A 42 0.32 -10.28 7.12
C ALA A 42 -0.83 -10.87 6.28
N LEU A 43 -0.59 -11.98 5.56
CA LEU A 43 -1.62 -12.67 4.80
C LEU A 43 -2.74 -13.20 5.69
N SER A 44 -2.39 -13.92 6.75
CA SER A 44 -3.38 -14.50 7.67
C SER A 44 -4.15 -13.42 8.43
N GLY A 45 -3.49 -12.34 8.87
CA GLY A 45 -4.12 -11.22 9.55
C GLY A 45 -5.14 -10.49 8.67
N ASN A 46 -4.78 -10.18 7.43
CA ASN A 46 -5.69 -9.53 6.48
C ASN A 46 -6.83 -10.47 6.04
N ALA A 47 -6.54 -11.75 5.78
CA ALA A 47 -7.57 -12.74 5.45
C ALA A 47 -8.56 -12.92 6.60
N LEU A 48 -8.07 -13.02 7.85
CA LEU A 48 -8.90 -13.11 9.04
C LEU A 48 -9.79 -11.87 9.19
N LEU A 49 -9.25 -10.67 8.96
CA LEU A 49 -10.03 -9.43 9.03
C LEU A 49 -11.15 -9.41 7.98
N ILE A 50 -10.88 -9.84 6.75
CA ILE A 50 -11.90 -10.00 5.71
C ILE A 50 -12.98 -10.99 6.14
N LEU A 51 -12.59 -12.16 6.65
CA LEU A 51 -13.51 -13.19 7.12
C LEU A 51 -14.40 -12.71 8.27
N LEU A 52 -13.84 -11.97 9.23
CA LEU A 52 -14.59 -11.38 10.34
C LEU A 52 -15.61 -10.37 9.85
N ILE A 53 -15.21 -9.46 8.96
CA ILE A 53 -16.11 -8.45 8.39
C ILE A 53 -17.24 -9.12 7.60
N HIS A 54 -16.97 -10.24 6.93
CA HIS A 54 -17.99 -11.00 6.21
C HIS A 54 -18.94 -11.77 7.13
N SER A 55 -18.44 -12.29 8.24
CA SER A 55 -19.18 -13.20 9.13
C SER A 55 -20.02 -12.47 10.18
N ASP A 56 -19.62 -11.27 10.61
CA ASP A 56 -20.33 -10.50 11.63
C ASP A 56 -21.05 -9.29 11.02
N THR A 57 -22.39 -9.35 11.00
CA THR A 57 -23.24 -8.28 10.46
C THR A 57 -23.09 -6.95 11.21
N ARG A 58 -22.61 -6.96 12.46
CA ARG A 58 -22.33 -5.72 13.23
C ARG A 58 -21.17 -4.94 12.62
N LEU A 59 -20.31 -5.60 11.84
CA LEU A 59 -19.20 -4.98 11.12
C LEU A 59 -19.60 -4.51 9.72
N HIS A 60 -20.85 -4.67 9.27
CA HIS A 60 -21.29 -4.19 7.95
C HIS A 60 -21.54 -2.66 7.92
N THR A 61 -20.54 -1.87 8.32
CA THR A 61 -20.56 -0.40 8.22
C THR A 61 -19.69 0.08 7.05
N PRO A 62 -19.91 1.30 6.53
CA PRO A 62 -19.08 1.89 5.47
C PRO A 62 -17.57 1.84 5.73
N MET A 63 -17.13 2.12 6.96
CA MET A 63 -15.71 2.04 7.33
C MET A 63 -15.13 0.64 7.17
N TYR A 64 -15.83 -0.39 7.65
CA TYR A 64 -15.37 -1.77 7.51
C TYR A 64 -15.45 -2.27 6.07
N PHE A 65 -16.36 -1.73 5.26
CA PHE A 65 -16.34 -1.97 3.82
C PHE A 65 -15.02 -1.49 3.19
N PHE A 66 -14.51 -0.31 3.58
CA PHE A 66 -13.21 0.17 3.13
C PHE A 66 -12.04 -0.60 3.74
N ILE A 67 -12.08 -0.93 5.04
CA ILE A 67 -11.05 -1.77 5.67
C ILE A 67 -10.94 -3.12 4.97
N ARG A 68 -12.05 -3.71 4.53
CA ARG A 68 -12.02 -4.96 3.76
C ARG A 68 -11.30 -4.79 2.42
N GLN A 69 -11.49 -3.66 1.74
CA GLN A 69 -10.78 -3.37 0.49
C GLN A 69 -9.29 -3.12 0.75
N LEU A 70 -8.96 -2.39 1.82
CA LEU A 70 -7.59 -2.18 2.26
C LEU A 70 -6.88 -3.51 2.54
N SER A 71 -7.52 -4.41 3.29
CA SER A 71 -6.96 -5.75 3.55
C SER A 71 -6.80 -6.59 2.29
N LEU A 72 -7.70 -6.46 1.31
CA LEU A 72 -7.54 -7.13 0.03
C LEU A 72 -6.33 -6.57 -0.74
N MET A 73 -6.18 -5.24 -0.77
CA MET A 73 -5.03 -4.56 -1.37
C MET A 73 -3.73 -4.99 -0.70
N ASP A 74 -3.67 -4.96 0.64
CA ASP A 74 -2.53 -5.42 1.45
C ASP A 74 -2.10 -6.85 1.11
N MET A 75 -3.06 -7.78 0.98
CA MET A 75 -2.77 -9.16 0.60
C MET A 75 -2.21 -9.27 -0.82
N MET A 76 -2.77 -8.53 -1.79
CA MET A 76 -2.26 -8.52 -3.16
C MET A 76 -0.86 -7.91 -3.22
N TYR A 77 -0.66 -6.81 -2.49
CA TYR A 77 0.59 -6.05 -2.47
C TYR A 77 1.75 -6.90 -1.98
N ILE A 78 1.58 -7.58 -0.83
CA ILE A 78 2.62 -8.43 -0.27
C ILE A 78 2.84 -9.70 -1.10
N SER A 79 1.79 -10.22 -1.76
CA SER A 79 1.88 -11.41 -2.63
C SER A 79 2.58 -11.13 -3.97
N VAL A 80 2.52 -9.90 -4.47
CA VAL A 80 3.20 -9.50 -5.71
C VAL A 80 4.70 -9.28 -5.49
N THR A 81 5.11 -8.89 -4.28
CA THR A 81 6.48 -8.46 -3.97
C THR A 81 7.29 -9.55 -3.25
N VAL A 82 6.77 -10.08 -2.15
CA VAL A 82 7.55 -10.92 -1.23
C VAL A 82 7.85 -12.33 -1.76
N PRO A 83 6.93 -13.06 -2.40
CA PRO A 83 7.21 -14.42 -2.87
C PRO A 83 8.38 -14.49 -3.87
N LYS A 84 8.46 -13.54 -4.82
CA LYS A 84 9.56 -13.49 -5.79
C LYS A 84 10.89 -13.26 -5.08
N MET A 85 10.92 -12.29 -4.18
CA MET A 85 12.10 -11.98 -3.37
C MET A 85 12.58 -13.20 -2.56
N LEU A 86 11.68 -13.98 -1.97
CA LEU A 86 12.04 -15.19 -1.22
C LEU A 86 12.50 -16.33 -2.13
N MET A 87 11.84 -16.54 -3.27
CA MET A 87 12.26 -17.55 -4.25
C MET A 87 13.65 -17.28 -4.78
N ASP A 88 14.00 -16.02 -5.02
CA ASP A 88 15.31 -15.63 -5.53
C ASP A 88 16.43 -15.96 -4.54
N GLN A 89 16.15 -15.86 -3.24
CA GLN A 89 17.09 -16.30 -2.20
C GLN A 89 17.26 -17.81 -2.14
N VAL A 90 16.17 -18.55 -2.27
CA VAL A 90 16.21 -20.03 -2.16
C VAL A 90 16.86 -20.65 -3.39
N LEU A 91 16.56 -20.11 -4.58
CA LEU A 91 17.02 -20.65 -5.86
C LEU A 91 18.37 -20.07 -6.32
N GLY A 92 18.84 -18.99 -5.69
CA GLY A 92 20.06 -18.27 -6.10
C GLY A 92 19.96 -17.63 -7.49
N SER A 93 18.75 -17.53 -8.04
CA SER A 93 18.47 -16.92 -9.35
C SER A 93 17.71 -15.63 -9.16
N HIS A 94 18.43 -14.51 -9.27
CA HIS A 94 17.88 -13.16 -9.09
C HIS A 94 17.25 -12.57 -10.35
N LYS A 95 17.01 -13.41 -11.37
CA LYS A 95 16.52 -12.94 -12.67
C LYS A 95 14.99 -12.75 -12.68
N ILE A 96 14.54 -11.68 -13.31
CA ILE A 96 13.13 -11.42 -13.61
C ILE A 96 13.02 -10.98 -15.08
N SER A 97 12.12 -11.60 -15.83
CA SER A 97 11.88 -11.18 -17.21
C SER A 97 11.27 -9.79 -17.24
N ALA A 98 11.54 -9.04 -18.31
CA ALA A 98 10.98 -7.70 -18.45
C ALA A 98 9.43 -7.70 -18.39
N ALA A 99 8.78 -8.70 -18.98
CA ALA A 99 7.32 -8.84 -18.88
C ALA A 99 6.85 -9.02 -17.43
N ALA A 100 7.51 -9.89 -16.65
CA ALA A 100 7.17 -10.09 -15.24
C ALA A 100 7.44 -8.84 -14.41
N CYS A 101 8.52 -8.11 -14.71
CA CYS A 101 8.87 -6.84 -14.10
C CYS A 101 7.79 -5.78 -14.35
N GLY A 102 7.35 -5.64 -15.61
CA GLY A 102 6.25 -4.75 -15.98
C GLY A 102 4.92 -5.10 -15.30
N ILE A 103 4.57 -6.39 -15.21
CA ILE A 103 3.36 -6.83 -14.48
C ILE A 103 3.47 -6.48 -12.99
N GLN A 104 4.64 -6.72 -12.38
CA GLN A 104 4.89 -6.41 -10.97
C GLN A 104 4.74 -4.91 -10.71
N MET A 105 5.32 -4.07 -11.57
CA MET A 105 5.21 -2.61 -11.50
C MET A 105 3.77 -2.13 -11.64
N PHE A 106 3.03 -2.64 -12.63
CA PHE A 106 1.64 -2.26 -12.87
C PHE A 106 0.76 -2.55 -11.65
N LEU A 107 0.88 -3.76 -11.11
CA LEU A 107 0.12 -4.17 -9.93
C LEU A 107 0.50 -3.32 -8.71
N TYR A 108 1.80 -3.10 -8.49
CA TYR A 108 2.30 -2.28 -7.39
C TYR A 108 1.74 -0.86 -7.43
N LEU A 109 1.88 -0.17 -8.57
CA LEU A 109 1.41 1.21 -8.75
C LEU A 109 -0.11 1.30 -8.60
N THR A 110 -0.83 0.36 -9.19
CA THR A 110 -2.29 0.31 -9.10
C THR A 110 -2.76 0.20 -7.65
N LEU A 111 -2.14 -0.69 -6.88
CA LEU A 111 -2.49 -0.92 -5.48
C LEU A 111 -2.10 0.28 -4.60
N ALA A 112 -0.87 0.78 -4.71
CA ALA A 112 -0.39 1.92 -3.95
C ALA A 112 -1.23 3.18 -4.23
N GLY A 113 -1.47 3.48 -5.50
CA GLY A 113 -2.33 4.58 -5.94
C GLY A 113 -3.74 4.47 -5.36
N SER A 114 -4.35 3.29 -5.46
CA SER A 114 -5.69 3.04 -4.92
C SER A 114 -5.76 3.20 -3.40
N GLU A 115 -4.72 2.78 -2.67
CA GLU A 115 -4.65 2.87 -1.22
C GLU A 115 -4.60 4.32 -0.72
N TYR A 116 -3.86 5.22 -1.38
CA TYR A 116 -3.85 6.65 -1.04
C TYR A 116 -5.27 7.23 -1.05
N PHE A 117 -6.02 6.99 -2.12
CA PHE A 117 -7.40 7.46 -2.25
C PHE A 117 -8.35 6.75 -1.28
N LEU A 118 -8.14 5.47 -1.02
CA LEU A 118 -8.95 4.71 -0.08
C LEU A 118 -8.83 5.27 1.35
N LEU A 119 -7.62 5.62 1.79
CA LEU A 119 -7.39 6.28 3.08
C LEU A 119 -8.06 7.66 3.16
N ALA A 120 -8.09 8.42 2.05
CA ALA A 120 -8.87 9.65 1.98
C ALA A 120 -10.38 9.39 2.08
N ALA A 121 -10.91 8.38 1.40
CA ALA A 121 -12.32 8.00 1.50
C ALA A 121 -12.70 7.55 2.93
N MET A 122 -11.80 6.84 3.62
CA MET A 122 -11.96 6.47 5.03
C MET A 122 -11.96 7.70 5.95
N SER A 123 -11.10 8.69 5.68
CA SER A 123 -11.10 9.97 6.42
C SER A 123 -12.43 10.74 6.24
N TYR A 124 -12.97 10.72 5.02
CA TYR A 124 -14.25 11.34 4.71
C TYR A 124 -15.41 10.63 5.43
N ASP A 125 -15.42 9.29 5.46
CA ASP A 125 -16.39 8.52 6.25
C ASP A 125 -16.37 8.93 7.73
N ARG A 126 -15.18 9.01 8.34
CA ARG A 126 -15.03 9.46 9.74
C ARG A 126 -15.55 10.88 9.94
N TYR A 127 -15.27 11.78 8.99
CA TYR A 127 -15.77 13.15 9.01
C TYR A 127 -17.31 13.19 9.02
N VAL A 128 -17.96 12.50 8.07
CA VAL A 128 -19.43 12.49 7.99
C VAL A 128 -20.03 11.87 9.25
N ALA A 129 -19.44 10.78 9.76
CA ALA A 129 -19.92 10.09 10.96
C ALA A 129 -19.89 10.97 12.23
N ILE A 130 -18.88 11.83 12.37
CA ILE A 130 -18.66 12.63 13.59
C ILE A 130 -19.26 14.03 13.45
N CYS A 131 -19.06 14.69 12.31
CA CYS A 131 -19.50 16.07 12.09
C CYS A 131 -20.97 16.16 11.67
N HIS A 132 -21.52 15.12 11.02
CA HIS A 132 -22.88 15.10 10.50
C HIS A 132 -23.65 13.82 10.86
N PRO A 133 -23.73 13.42 12.15
CA PRO A 133 -24.24 12.11 12.57
C PRO A 133 -25.68 11.83 12.12
N LEU A 134 -26.56 12.83 12.11
CA LEU A 134 -27.95 12.68 11.68
C LEU A 134 -28.11 12.45 10.16
N ARG A 135 -27.15 12.92 9.36
CA ARG A 135 -27.15 12.77 7.89
C ARG A 135 -26.28 11.61 7.42
N TYR A 136 -25.52 10.98 8.31
CA TYR A 136 -24.60 9.90 7.97
C TYR A 136 -25.24 8.77 7.15
N PRO A 137 -26.44 8.24 7.47
CA PRO A 137 -27.03 7.14 6.68
C PRO A 137 -27.36 7.52 5.23
N VAL A 138 -27.62 8.81 4.98
CA VAL A 138 -27.96 9.32 3.64
C VAL A 138 -26.68 9.63 2.86
N LEU A 139 -25.73 10.32 3.51
CA LEU A 139 -24.46 10.75 2.92
C LEU A 139 -23.48 9.57 2.70
N MET A 140 -23.52 8.56 3.57
CA MET A 140 -22.64 7.41 3.53
C MET A 140 -23.43 6.09 3.43
N ASN A 141 -24.15 5.96 2.32
CA ASN A 141 -24.87 4.74 1.97
C ASN A 141 -24.01 3.81 1.09
N ARG A 142 -24.50 2.58 0.87
CA ARG A 142 -23.80 1.55 0.08
C ARG A 142 -23.43 2.00 -1.33
N ARG A 143 -24.26 2.81 -2.01
CA ARG A 143 -23.98 3.30 -3.37
C ARG A 143 -22.79 4.26 -3.36
N VAL A 144 -22.74 5.15 -2.38
CA VAL A 144 -21.61 6.08 -2.19
C VAL A 144 -20.33 5.32 -1.87
N CYS A 145 -20.38 4.32 -0.98
CA CYS A 145 -19.21 3.49 -0.69
C CYS A 145 -18.67 2.78 -1.94
N LEU A 146 -19.57 2.22 -2.76
CA LEU A 146 -19.19 1.56 -4.02
C LEU A 146 -18.59 2.57 -5.01
N LEU A 147 -19.20 3.74 -5.16
CA LEU A 147 -18.69 4.79 -6.03
C LEU A 147 -17.30 5.27 -5.60
N LEU A 148 -17.11 5.57 -4.31
CA LEU A 148 -15.81 5.97 -3.78
C LEU A 148 -14.75 4.88 -4.01
N MET A 149 -15.10 3.61 -3.76
CA MET A 149 -14.22 2.48 -4.01
C MET A 149 -13.85 2.36 -5.49
N SER A 150 -14.83 2.46 -6.39
CA SER A 150 -14.59 2.43 -7.84
C SER A 150 -13.69 3.58 -8.28
N VAL A 151 -13.85 4.79 -7.74
CA VAL A 151 -12.97 5.93 -8.01
C VAL A 151 -11.55 5.65 -7.52
N CYS A 152 -11.37 5.10 -6.32
CA CYS A 152 -10.04 4.75 -5.78
C CYS A 152 -9.32 3.78 -6.71
N TRP A 153 -9.98 2.67 -7.09
CA TRP A 153 -9.41 1.68 -8.00
C TRP A 153 -9.15 2.22 -9.39
N PHE A 154 -10.05 3.07 -9.91
CA PHE A 154 -9.88 3.68 -11.22
C PHE A 154 -8.65 4.61 -11.25
N LEU A 155 -8.52 5.50 -10.26
CA LEU A 155 -7.39 6.44 -10.20
C LEU A 155 -6.05 5.71 -9.99
N GLY A 156 -6.02 4.67 -9.14
CA GLY A 156 -4.82 3.84 -9.00
C GLY A 156 -4.49 3.08 -10.29
N SER A 157 -5.48 2.49 -10.95
CA SER A 157 -5.26 1.78 -12.22
C SER A 157 -4.75 2.72 -13.31
N LEU A 158 -5.28 3.96 -13.37
CA LEU A 158 -4.83 4.97 -14.31
C LEU A 158 -3.34 5.29 -14.11
N ASP A 159 -2.89 5.40 -12.86
CA ASP A 159 -1.47 5.58 -12.54
C ASP A 159 -0.61 4.42 -13.07
N GLY A 160 -1.02 3.18 -12.77
CA GLY A 160 -0.35 1.97 -13.29
C GLY A 160 -0.30 1.93 -14.82
N PHE A 161 -1.40 2.26 -15.50
CA PHE A 161 -1.50 2.25 -16.97
C PHE A 161 -0.70 3.36 -17.65
N ILE A 162 -0.52 4.52 -17.01
CA ILE A 162 0.28 5.60 -17.58
C ILE A 162 1.77 5.32 -17.37
N LEU A 163 2.16 4.96 -16.14
CA LEU A 163 3.56 4.95 -15.75
C LEU A 163 4.28 3.67 -16.19
N THR A 164 3.61 2.52 -16.16
CA THR A 164 4.26 1.23 -16.47
C THR A 164 4.66 1.12 -17.95
N PRO A 165 3.76 1.33 -18.93
CA PRO A 165 4.11 1.16 -20.34
C PRO A 165 5.20 2.14 -20.77
N VAL A 166 5.11 3.40 -20.33
CA VAL A 166 6.14 4.41 -20.62
C VAL A 166 7.49 3.97 -20.06
N THR A 167 7.54 3.51 -18.80
CA THR A 167 8.80 3.00 -18.23
C THR A 167 9.37 1.83 -19.04
N MET A 168 8.53 0.87 -19.41
CA MET A 168 8.95 -0.35 -20.10
C MET A 168 9.31 -0.13 -21.58
N THR A 169 9.00 1.03 -22.16
CA THR A 169 9.41 1.42 -23.52
C THR A 169 10.80 2.03 -23.61
N PHE A 170 11.42 2.42 -22.49
CA PHE A 170 12.77 2.99 -22.52
C PHE A 170 13.82 1.97 -23.00
N PRO A 171 14.84 2.40 -23.77
CA PRO A 171 15.98 1.55 -24.07
C PRO A 171 16.83 1.37 -22.80
N PHE A 172 17.06 0.13 -22.40
CA PHE A 172 17.88 -0.21 -21.22
C PHE A 172 19.27 -0.66 -21.66
N CYS A 173 20.31 0.14 -21.37
CA CYS A 173 21.71 -0.17 -21.71
C CYS A 173 22.63 -0.34 -20.48
N GLY A 174 22.12 -0.12 -19.26
CA GLY A 174 22.88 -0.34 -18.03
C GLY A 174 23.16 -1.82 -17.76
N SER A 175 23.70 -2.14 -16.58
CA SER A 175 24.00 -3.52 -16.13
C SER A 175 22.77 -4.44 -15.99
N HIS A 176 21.57 -3.92 -16.27
CA HIS A 176 20.26 -4.56 -16.00
C HIS A 176 20.09 -5.00 -14.54
N GLU A 177 20.87 -4.42 -13.62
CA GLU A 177 20.81 -4.68 -12.18
C GLU A 177 19.91 -3.67 -11.50
N ILE A 178 18.78 -4.15 -10.97
CA ILE A 178 17.85 -3.36 -10.18
C ILE A 178 18.27 -3.49 -8.71
N HIS A 179 18.74 -2.39 -8.11
CA HIS A 179 19.13 -2.34 -6.69
C HIS A 179 17.94 -2.29 -5.72
N HIS A 180 16.88 -3.05 -6.02
CA HIS A 180 15.70 -3.24 -5.20
C HIS A 180 15.31 -4.73 -5.21
N PHE A 181 14.44 -5.17 -4.29
CA PHE A 181 13.95 -6.56 -4.25
C PHE A 181 12.71 -6.80 -5.11
N PHE A 182 12.19 -5.75 -5.75
CA PHE A 182 11.09 -5.79 -6.71
C PHE A 182 11.33 -4.71 -7.78
N CYS A 183 10.57 -4.77 -8.87
CA CYS A 183 10.61 -3.76 -9.91
C CYS A 183 9.88 -2.49 -9.47
N GLU A 184 10.63 -1.50 -8.99
CA GLU A 184 10.13 -0.16 -8.68
C GLU A 184 10.47 0.81 -9.83
N VAL A 185 9.55 1.70 -10.18
CA VAL A 185 9.70 2.62 -11.33
C VAL A 185 11.02 3.41 -11.27
N PRO A 186 11.38 4.09 -10.17
CA PRO A 186 12.60 4.90 -10.12
C PRO A 186 13.88 4.06 -10.20
N ALA A 187 13.82 2.78 -9.80
CA ALA A 187 14.95 1.86 -9.88
C ALA A 187 15.16 1.35 -11.32
N VAL A 188 14.06 1.13 -12.06
CA VAL A 188 14.10 0.70 -13.46
C VAL A 188 14.50 1.84 -14.40
N THR A 189 14.01 3.06 -14.17
CA THR A 189 14.33 4.22 -15.03
C THR A 189 15.81 4.58 -15.02
N LYS A 190 16.50 4.41 -13.89
CA LYS A 190 17.95 4.61 -13.75
C LYS A 190 18.81 3.72 -14.66
N LEU A 191 18.24 2.64 -15.20
CA LEU A 191 18.93 1.72 -16.11
C LEU A 191 18.82 2.12 -17.59
N SER A 192 18.03 3.14 -17.89
CA SER A 192 17.84 3.60 -19.27
C SER A 192 19.05 4.39 -19.79
N CYS A 193 19.25 4.32 -21.11
CA CYS A 193 20.33 5.05 -21.81
C CYS A 193 19.85 6.34 -22.49
N SER A 194 18.57 6.67 -22.34
CA SER A 194 17.99 7.91 -22.86
C SER A 194 17.86 8.92 -21.72
N ASP A 195 17.83 10.21 -22.04
CA ASP A 195 17.50 11.24 -21.07
C ASP A 195 16.09 11.03 -20.50
N THR A 196 16.00 10.67 -19.21
CA THR A 196 14.74 10.44 -18.49
C THR A 196 14.20 11.69 -17.81
N TRP A 197 14.92 12.81 -17.88
CA TRP A 197 14.61 14.00 -17.07
C TRP A 197 13.16 14.49 -17.18
N LEU A 198 12.62 14.55 -18.40
CA LEU A 198 11.22 14.95 -18.63
C LEU A 198 10.24 13.96 -18.00
N TYR A 199 10.52 12.66 -18.15
CA TYR A 199 9.70 11.59 -17.59
C TYR A 199 9.74 11.57 -16.07
N GLU A 200 10.92 11.68 -15.47
CA GLU A 200 11.09 11.79 -14.01
C GLU A 200 10.39 13.02 -13.45
N THR A 201 10.44 14.15 -14.15
CA THR A 201 9.72 15.37 -13.77
C THR A 201 8.21 15.18 -13.83
N LEU A 202 7.69 14.56 -14.90
CA LEU A 202 6.25 14.27 -15.03
C LEU A 202 5.79 13.26 -13.98
N MET A 203 6.56 12.20 -13.75
CA MET A 203 6.31 11.23 -12.69
C MET A 203 6.27 11.90 -11.32
N TYR A 204 7.26 12.75 -11.01
CA TYR A 204 7.29 13.51 -9.76
C TYR A 204 6.04 14.38 -9.60
N LEU A 205 5.64 15.12 -10.64
CA LEU A 205 4.40 15.91 -10.63
C LEU A 205 3.15 15.05 -10.43
N CYS A 206 3.06 13.90 -11.10
CA CYS A 206 1.97 12.93 -10.92
C CYS A 206 1.93 12.42 -9.47
N CYS A 207 3.07 12.00 -8.91
CA CYS A 207 3.18 11.59 -7.50
C CYS A 207 2.76 12.72 -6.55
N VAL A 208 3.18 13.96 -6.82
CA VAL A 208 2.77 15.13 -6.02
C VAL A 208 1.26 15.33 -6.05
N LEU A 209 0.63 15.29 -7.21
CA LEU A 209 -0.82 15.44 -7.31
C LEU A 209 -1.57 14.28 -6.65
N MET A 210 -1.08 13.05 -6.85
CA MET A 210 -1.63 11.82 -6.25
C MET A 210 -1.51 11.80 -4.72
N LEU A 211 -0.48 12.43 -4.14
CA LEU A 211 -0.32 12.56 -2.69
C LEU A 211 -1.10 13.76 -2.15
N LEU A 212 -1.03 14.90 -2.84
CA LEU A 212 -1.61 16.16 -2.38
C LEU A 212 -3.13 16.09 -2.28
N ILE A 213 -3.82 15.54 -3.29
CA ILE A 213 -5.28 15.47 -3.28
C ILE A 213 -5.79 14.67 -2.06
N PRO A 214 -5.36 13.42 -1.83
CA PRO A 214 -5.72 12.69 -0.61
C PRO A 214 -5.31 13.37 0.69
N VAL A 215 -4.09 13.94 0.77
CA VAL A 215 -3.63 14.65 1.98
C VAL A 215 -4.55 15.82 2.30
N THR A 216 -4.95 16.62 1.31
CA THR A 216 -5.88 17.74 1.55
C THR A 216 -7.25 17.26 2.04
N VAL A 217 -7.78 16.16 1.50
CA VAL A 217 -9.04 15.55 1.98
C VAL A 217 -8.89 15.05 3.42
N ILE A 218 -7.79 14.37 3.74
CA ILE A 218 -7.52 13.87 5.09
C ILE A 218 -7.38 15.03 6.06
N SER A 219 -6.53 16.02 5.77
CA SER A 219 -6.29 17.17 6.64
C SER A 219 -7.57 17.96 6.88
N SER A 220 -8.34 18.30 5.83
CA SER A 220 -9.59 19.06 5.97
C SER A 220 -10.66 18.28 6.77
N SER A 221 -10.77 16.97 6.55
CA SER A 221 -11.66 16.08 7.30
C SER A 221 -11.29 16.07 8.79
N TYR A 222 -10.01 15.87 9.09
CA TYR A 222 -9.53 15.77 10.47
C TYR A 222 -9.50 17.11 11.21
N SER A 223 -9.19 18.21 10.53
CA SER A 223 -9.37 19.56 11.11
C SER A 223 -10.82 19.79 11.51
N SER A 224 -11.78 19.42 10.66
CA SER A 224 -13.20 19.53 10.98
C SER A 224 -13.62 18.63 12.13
N ILE A 225 -13.15 17.38 12.16
CA ILE A 225 -13.38 16.44 13.27
C ILE A 225 -12.85 17.02 14.58
N LEU A 226 -11.62 17.53 14.60
CA LEU A 226 -11.01 18.11 15.80
C LEU A 226 -11.81 19.32 16.30
N LEU A 227 -12.26 20.20 15.40
CA LEU A 227 -13.13 21.32 15.75
C LEU A 227 -14.45 20.85 16.36
N THR A 228 -15.10 19.85 15.77
CA THR A 228 -16.34 19.27 16.31
C THR A 228 -16.11 18.64 17.67
N VAL A 229 -15.04 17.85 17.83
CA VAL A 229 -14.69 17.18 19.10
C VAL A 229 -14.38 18.20 20.19
N HIS A 230 -13.64 19.27 19.88
CA HIS A 230 -13.36 20.34 20.83
C HIS A 230 -14.66 21.03 21.32
N ARG A 231 -15.66 21.15 20.44
CA ARG A 231 -16.98 21.73 20.77
C ARG A 231 -17.94 20.77 21.48
N MET A 232 -17.63 19.47 21.57
CA MET A 232 -18.49 18.51 22.29
C MET A 232 -18.47 18.78 23.79
N ASN A 233 -19.63 18.79 24.45
CA ASN A 233 -19.72 18.99 25.90
C ASN A 233 -19.44 17.71 26.71
N SER A 234 -19.59 16.52 26.10
CA SER A 234 -19.36 15.24 26.77
C SER A 234 -17.89 14.81 26.67
N ALA A 235 -17.21 14.69 27.81
CA ALA A 235 -15.86 14.17 27.90
C ALA A 235 -15.76 12.71 27.38
N GLU A 236 -16.78 11.91 27.63
CA GLU A 236 -16.87 10.54 27.12
C GLU A 236 -17.05 10.51 25.60
N GLY A 237 -17.88 11.41 25.06
CA GLY A 237 -18.03 11.60 23.62
C GLY A 237 -16.71 11.99 22.94
N ARG A 238 -15.94 12.91 23.53
CA ARG A 238 -14.60 13.28 23.05
C ARG A 238 -13.64 12.10 23.03
N LYS A 239 -13.56 11.37 24.14
CA LYS A 239 -12.68 10.19 24.28
C LYS A 239 -13.03 9.12 23.23
N LYS A 240 -14.32 8.86 23.01
CA LYS A 240 -14.81 7.90 22.01
C LYS A 240 -14.47 8.33 20.58
N ALA A 241 -14.66 9.61 20.25
CA ALA A 241 -14.32 10.14 18.92
C ALA A 241 -12.81 10.06 18.64
N LEU A 242 -11.97 10.47 19.58
CA LEU A 242 -10.51 10.40 19.46
C LEU A 242 -10.02 8.95 19.36
N ALA A 243 -10.55 8.05 20.19
CA ALA A 243 -10.20 6.63 20.12
C ALA A 243 -10.53 6.04 18.74
N THR A 244 -11.71 6.36 18.20
CA THR A 244 -12.16 5.89 16.87
C THR A 244 -11.29 6.43 15.73
N CYS A 245 -10.82 7.67 15.85
CA CYS A 245 -10.01 8.33 14.83
C CYS A 245 -8.52 7.93 14.89
N SER A 246 -8.05 7.52 16.07
CA SER A 246 -6.62 7.25 16.31
C SER A 246 -6.05 6.14 15.45
N SER A 247 -6.78 5.02 15.27
CA SER A 247 -6.32 3.89 14.46
C SER A 247 -6.12 4.29 13.00
N HIS A 248 -7.09 5.00 12.41
CA HIS A 248 -6.97 5.48 11.04
C HIS A 248 -5.81 6.48 10.89
N MET A 249 -5.60 7.39 11.85
CA MET A 249 -4.45 8.30 11.81
C MET A 249 -3.11 7.58 11.94
N THR A 250 -3.02 6.51 12.72
CA THR A 250 -1.81 5.69 12.77
C THR A 250 -1.50 5.09 11.40
N VAL A 251 -2.51 4.53 10.71
CA VAL A 251 -2.32 3.97 9.36
C VAL A 251 -1.92 5.04 8.35
N VAL A 252 -2.59 6.19 8.36
CA VAL A 252 -2.26 7.31 7.46
C VAL A 252 -0.82 7.79 7.69
N ILE A 253 -0.40 7.98 8.94
CA ILE A 253 0.96 8.46 9.25
C ILE A 253 2.01 7.44 8.79
N LEU A 254 1.76 6.14 9.00
CA LEU A 254 2.68 5.10 8.56
C LEU A 254 2.80 5.06 7.03
N PHE A 255 1.66 5.08 6.32
CA PHE A 255 1.64 4.97 4.86
C PHE A 255 2.16 6.24 4.17
N TYR A 256 1.61 7.41 4.49
CA TYR A 256 2.04 8.67 3.88
C TYR A 256 3.43 9.12 4.34
N GLY A 257 3.81 8.82 5.58
CA GLY A 257 5.15 9.16 6.08
C GLY A 257 6.24 8.46 5.27
N ALA A 258 6.05 7.18 4.96
CA ALA A 258 6.97 6.43 4.09
C ALA A 258 6.95 6.97 2.66
N ALA A 259 5.77 7.27 2.11
CA ALA A 259 5.64 7.83 0.76
C ALA A 259 6.33 9.19 0.59
N VAL A 260 6.16 10.09 1.56
CA VAL A 260 6.84 11.40 1.56
C VAL A 260 8.35 11.22 1.63
N TYR A 261 8.84 10.29 2.47
CA TYR A 261 10.27 9.98 2.49
C TYR A 261 10.77 9.50 1.12
N THR A 262 10.09 8.55 0.50
CA THR A 262 10.56 7.91 -0.74
C THR A 262 10.46 8.83 -1.97
N TYR A 263 9.40 9.63 -2.08
CA TYR A 263 9.09 10.34 -3.33
C TYR A 263 9.27 11.86 -3.26
N MET A 264 9.27 12.46 -2.06
CA MET A 264 9.30 13.93 -1.92
C MET A 264 10.61 14.47 -1.38
N LEU A 265 11.43 13.64 -0.71
CA LEU A 265 12.70 14.10 -0.19
C LEU A 265 13.72 14.27 -1.34
N PRO A 266 14.60 15.28 -1.26
CA PRO A 266 15.67 15.46 -2.23
C PRO A 266 16.62 14.26 -2.25
N ALA A 267 17.21 13.97 -3.42
CA ALA A 267 18.19 12.89 -3.63
C ALA A 267 19.33 12.87 -2.59
N SER A 268 19.69 14.00 -1.98
CA SER A 268 20.68 14.10 -0.91
C SER A 268 20.32 13.33 0.37
N PHE A 269 19.04 13.04 0.59
CA PHE A 269 18.56 12.28 1.75
C PHE A 269 18.47 10.77 1.49
N HIS A 270 18.65 10.36 0.24
CA HIS A 270 18.55 8.98 -0.21
C HIS A 270 19.91 8.31 -0.20
N THR A 271 19.95 7.11 0.37
CA THR A 271 21.05 6.16 0.20
C THR A 271 20.45 4.79 -0.09
N PRO A 272 21.11 3.90 -0.85
CA PRO A 272 20.56 2.59 -1.20
C PRO A 272 20.09 1.79 0.02
N GLU A 273 20.82 1.87 1.13
CA GLU A 273 20.46 1.24 2.41
C GLU A 273 19.17 1.80 3.02
N LYS A 274 19.00 3.13 3.02
CA LYS A 274 17.79 3.76 3.59
C LYS A 274 16.56 3.53 2.73
N ASP A 275 16.71 3.60 1.41
CA ASP A 275 15.62 3.35 0.46
C ASP A 275 15.12 1.91 0.57
N MET A 276 16.05 0.96 0.73
CA MET A 276 15.73 -0.44 0.97
C MET A 276 14.99 -0.66 2.29
N VAL A 277 15.43 -0.03 3.39
CA VAL A 277 14.73 -0.10 4.69
C VAL A 277 13.32 0.47 4.57
N MET A 278 13.17 1.65 3.97
CA MET A 278 11.87 2.28 3.80
C MET A 278 10.95 1.46 2.92
N SER A 279 11.51 0.78 1.92
CA SER A 279 10.79 -0.18 1.11
C SER A 279 10.25 -1.35 1.93
N VAL A 280 11.02 -1.93 2.84
CA VAL A 280 10.49 -2.94 3.78
C VAL A 280 9.37 -2.36 4.65
N PHE A 281 9.50 -1.12 5.10
CA PHE A 281 8.46 -0.45 5.90
C PHE A 281 7.15 -0.33 5.13
N TYR A 282 7.14 0.26 3.93
CA TYR A 282 5.89 0.46 3.19
C TYR A 282 5.35 -0.82 2.53
N THR A 283 6.21 -1.78 2.15
CA THR A 283 5.76 -2.99 1.44
C THR A 283 5.41 -4.18 2.32
N ILE A 284 6.01 -4.29 3.50
CA ILE A 284 5.89 -5.46 4.36
C ILE A 284 5.30 -5.07 5.71
N LEU A 285 5.84 -4.02 6.34
CA LEU A 285 5.42 -3.67 7.69
C LEU A 285 4.03 -3.02 7.73
N THR A 286 3.71 -2.12 6.79
CA THR A 286 2.38 -1.48 6.77
C THR A 286 1.25 -2.49 6.58
N PRO A 287 1.30 -3.39 5.58
CA PRO A 287 0.29 -4.45 5.44
C PRO A 287 0.16 -5.38 6.66
N LEU A 288 1.26 -5.64 7.37
CA LEU A 288 1.25 -6.43 8.62
C LEU A 288 0.54 -5.70 9.76
N LEU A 289 0.82 -4.40 9.91
CA LEU A 289 0.31 -3.61 11.03
C LEU A 289 -1.17 -3.22 10.83
N ASN A 290 -1.64 -3.09 9.59
CA ASN A 290 -3.01 -2.67 9.28
C ASN A 290 -4.08 -3.50 10.02
N PRO A 291 -4.10 -4.85 9.94
CA PRO A 291 -5.03 -5.67 10.71
C PRO A 291 -4.94 -5.45 12.22
N LEU A 292 -3.73 -5.33 12.77
CA LEU A 292 -3.52 -5.15 14.21
C LEU A 292 -4.06 -3.80 14.69
N ILE A 293 -3.81 -2.73 13.93
CA ILE A 293 -4.27 -1.38 14.23
C ILE A 293 -5.81 -1.30 14.20
N TYR A 294 -6.46 -1.95 13.23
CA TYR A 294 -7.92 -1.95 13.13
C TYR A 294 -8.62 -2.96 14.06
N SER A 295 -7.95 -4.04 14.47
CA SER A 295 -8.53 -5.09 15.32
C SER A 295 -8.33 -4.90 16.82
N LEU A 296 -7.10 -4.60 17.27
CA LEU A 296 -6.73 -4.62 18.70
C LEU A 296 -7.40 -3.49 19.49
N ARG A 297 -7.70 -2.37 18.84
CA ARG A 297 -8.31 -1.20 19.48
C ARG A 297 -9.83 -1.17 19.34
N ASN A 298 -10.42 -2.10 18.61
CA ASN A 298 -11.83 -2.06 18.30
C ASN A 298 -12.61 -3.19 18.99
N LYS A 299 -13.39 -2.80 20.00
CA LYS A 299 -14.22 -3.72 20.79
C LYS A 299 -15.10 -4.63 19.92
N ASN A 300 -15.65 -4.10 18.83
CA ASN A 300 -16.50 -4.89 17.94
C ASN A 300 -15.71 -5.99 17.21
N VAL A 301 -14.46 -5.72 16.83
CA VAL A 301 -13.58 -6.72 16.19
C VAL A 301 -13.12 -7.74 17.22
N THR A 302 -12.77 -7.31 18.44
CA THR A 302 -12.41 -8.21 19.54
C THR A 302 -13.56 -9.15 19.92
N GLU A 303 -14.80 -8.66 19.95
CA GLU A 303 -15.99 -9.48 20.19
C GLU A 303 -16.26 -10.44 19.02
N ALA A 304 -16.13 -9.98 17.77
CA ALA A 304 -16.26 -10.84 16.60
C ALA A 304 -15.21 -11.97 16.60
N LEU A 305 -13.96 -11.67 16.98
CA LEU A 305 -12.89 -12.65 17.17
C LEU A 305 -13.26 -13.69 18.24
N LYS A 306 -13.74 -13.26 19.42
CA LYS A 306 -14.18 -14.18 20.49
C LYS A 306 -15.27 -15.12 20.04
N LYS A 307 -16.23 -14.61 19.26
CA LYS A 307 -17.32 -15.41 18.67
C LYS A 307 -16.78 -16.41 17.65
N LEU A 308 -15.89 -15.98 16.76
CA LEU A 308 -15.29 -16.84 15.72
C LEU A 308 -14.47 -17.98 16.33
N PHE A 309 -13.70 -17.70 17.38
CA PHE A 309 -12.90 -18.70 18.11
C PHE A 309 -13.68 -19.46 19.20
N GLY A 310 -15.00 -19.27 19.30
CA GLY A 310 -15.85 -20.04 20.22
C GLY A 310 -15.61 -19.79 21.71
N VAL A 311 -14.90 -18.71 22.10
CA VAL A 311 -14.55 -18.40 23.49
C VAL A 311 -15.79 -18.07 24.34
N GLU A 312 -16.93 -17.73 23.70
CA GLU A 312 -18.22 -17.53 24.39
C GLU A 312 -18.87 -18.82 24.90
N HIS A 313 -18.42 -20.01 24.48
CA HIS A 313 -19.07 -21.26 24.89
C HIS A 313 -18.59 -21.82 26.24
N SER A 314 -17.62 -21.18 26.90
CA SER A 314 -17.06 -21.67 28.17
C SER A 314 -17.55 -20.96 29.45
N PHE A 315 -18.41 -19.93 29.36
CA PHE A 315 -18.90 -19.17 30.53
C PHE A 315 -20.43 -19.22 30.75
N LYS A 316 -21.14 -20.15 30.09
CA LYS A 316 -22.59 -20.36 30.29
C LYS A 316 -22.97 -21.77 30.79
N LYS A 317 -22.00 -22.52 31.31
CA LYS A 317 -22.25 -23.74 32.09
C LYS A 317 -21.56 -23.65 33.44
N GLN A 318 -22.16 -22.91 34.37
CA GLN A 318 -22.24 -23.30 35.77
C GLN A 318 -23.42 -22.58 36.43
#